data_AF-A0A2P8HZ81-F1
#
_entry.id   AF-A0A2P8HZ81-F1
#
_cell.length_a   1.000
_cell.length_b   1.000
_cell.length_c   1.000
_cell.angle_alpha   90.00
_cell.angle_beta   90.00
_cell.angle_gamma   90.00
#
_symmetry.space_group_name_H-M   'P 1'
#
loop_
_entity.id
_entity.type
_entity.pdbx_description
1 polymer ?
#
loop_
_entity_poly.entity_id
_entity_poly.type
_entity_poly.pdbx_seq_one_letter_code
_entity_poly.pdbx_strand_id
1 'polypeptide(L)'
;MIDLDAAERALLREDLAYHQARVLLLVTAVSASKGHAAKLDGLTKLAKLDFLLRYPALAPDVLDRLDALDPRLHLDIEDLTRPTNVEAPMTRYKYGPWDDRYYAVLGALIGRGLLRYTAARKGSVAVAPTAAGRRLASQLAAGDQWAEVADRSQAIAEASANMTGNALKDLIYRRLADLMDRPHRQVIR
;
A
#
# COMPACT_ATOMS: atom_id res chain seq x y z
N MET A 1 5.12 -30.15 -10.51
CA MET A 1 5.91 -28.92 -10.76
C MET A 1 5.24 -28.26 -11.94
N ILE A 2 4.62 -27.09 -11.76
CA ILE A 2 3.96 -26.39 -12.87
C ILE A 2 5.10 -25.86 -13.76
N ASP A 3 5.19 -26.34 -14.99
CA ASP A 3 6.15 -25.84 -15.98
C ASP A 3 5.54 -24.61 -16.63
N LEU A 4 6.00 -23.44 -16.19
CA LEU A 4 5.52 -22.16 -16.70
C LEU A 4 6.31 -21.81 -17.95
N ASP A 5 5.61 -21.41 -19.01
CA ASP A 5 6.26 -20.99 -20.24
C ASP A 5 7.00 -19.63 -20.07
N ALA A 6 7.65 -19.15 -21.13
CA ALA A 6 8.38 -17.90 -21.07
C ALA A 6 7.47 -16.67 -20.87
N ALA A 7 6.26 -16.70 -21.42
CA ALA A 7 5.29 -15.61 -21.34
C ALA A 7 4.64 -15.54 -19.96
N GLU A 8 4.24 -16.67 -19.39
CA GLU A 8 3.71 -16.77 -18.03
C GLU A 8 4.73 -16.28 -17.00
N ARG A 9 6.01 -16.64 -17.18
CA ARG A 9 7.10 -16.13 -16.33
C ARG A 9 7.33 -14.63 -16.49
N ALA A 10 7.15 -14.07 -17.68
CA ALA A 10 7.23 -12.64 -17.90
C ALA A 10 6.10 -11.90 -17.17
N LEU A 11 4.86 -12.38 -17.30
CA LEU A 11 3.69 -11.82 -16.62
C LEU A 11 3.85 -11.85 -15.08
N LEU A 12 4.34 -12.96 -14.52
CA LEU A 12 4.60 -13.03 -13.08
C LEU A 12 5.70 -12.06 -12.61
N ARG A 13 6.70 -11.79 -13.44
CA ARG A 13 7.74 -10.79 -13.14
C ARG A 13 7.19 -9.38 -13.19
N GLU A 14 6.33 -9.09 -14.15
CA GLU A 14 5.64 -7.80 -14.28
C GLU A 14 4.70 -7.54 -13.09
N ASP A 15 3.89 -8.53 -12.67
CA ASP A 15 3.05 -8.46 -11.46
C ASP A 15 3.88 -8.14 -10.21
N LEU A 16 4.98 -8.88 -10.02
CA LEU A 16 5.88 -8.65 -8.89
C LEU A 16 6.56 -7.27 -8.96
N ALA A 17 6.95 -6.81 -10.15
CA ALA A 17 7.55 -5.50 -10.35
C ALA A 17 6.56 -4.37 -10.03
N TYR A 18 5.31 -4.52 -10.46
CA TYR A 18 4.22 -3.60 -10.14
C TYR A 18 4.02 -3.47 -8.62
N HIS A 19 3.93 -4.58 -7.89
CA HIS A 19 3.80 -4.54 -6.43
C HIS A 19 5.03 -3.97 -5.72
N GLN A 20 6.23 -4.23 -6.23
CA GLN A 20 7.46 -3.65 -5.69
C GLN A 20 7.52 -2.14 -5.89
N ALA A 21 7.16 -1.64 -7.06
CA ALA A 21 7.11 -0.21 -7.35
C ALA A 21 6.07 0.50 -6.47
N ARG A 22 4.84 -0.04 -6.37
CA ARG A 22 3.80 0.53 -5.49
C ARG A 22 4.24 0.58 -4.03
N VAL A 23 4.77 -0.51 -3.49
CA VAL A 23 5.26 -0.56 -2.09
C VAL A 23 6.44 0.39 -1.88
N LEU A 24 7.34 0.54 -2.86
CA LEU A 24 8.44 1.50 -2.79
C LEU A 24 7.93 2.94 -2.72
N LEU A 25 6.94 3.31 -3.56
CA LEU A 25 6.32 4.63 -3.55
C LEU A 25 5.63 4.90 -2.21
N LEU A 26 4.82 3.95 -1.71
CA LEU A 26 4.12 4.09 -0.44
C LEU A 26 5.07 4.23 0.75
N VAL A 27 6.09 3.36 0.86
CA VAL A 27 7.09 3.44 1.93
C VAL A 27 7.86 4.76 1.85
N THR A 28 8.16 5.24 0.63
CA THR A 28 8.87 6.50 0.43
C THR A 28 8.03 7.70 0.87
N ALA A 29 6.75 7.75 0.48
CA ALA A 29 5.81 8.78 0.91
C ALA A 29 5.64 8.78 2.43
N VAL A 30 5.39 7.61 3.03
CA VAL A 30 5.29 7.43 4.48
C VAL A 30 6.55 7.90 5.22
N SER A 31 7.73 7.56 4.72
CA SER A 31 9.00 7.99 5.31
C SER A 31 9.29 9.48 5.13
N ALA A 32 8.73 10.13 4.11
CA ALA A 32 8.89 11.57 3.88
C ALA A 32 7.89 12.40 4.69
N SER A 33 6.70 11.87 4.96
CA SER A 33 5.64 12.57 5.68
C SER A 33 5.92 12.74 7.16
N LYS A 34 5.61 13.94 7.69
CA LYS A 34 5.68 14.24 9.13
C LYS A 34 4.74 13.32 9.90
N GLY A 35 5.12 12.95 11.12
CA GLY A 35 4.32 12.05 11.98
C GLY A 35 4.53 10.55 11.76
N HIS A 36 5.52 10.16 10.94
CA HIS A 36 5.90 8.75 10.72
C HIS A 36 7.29 8.39 11.23
N ALA A 37 7.99 9.32 11.90
CA ALA A 37 9.36 9.11 12.38
C ALA A 37 10.32 8.59 11.28
N ALA A 38 10.15 9.12 10.06
CA ALA A 38 10.92 8.79 8.86
C ALA A 38 10.91 7.30 8.44
N LYS A 39 9.90 6.51 8.85
CA LYS A 39 9.83 5.07 8.58
C LYS A 39 8.39 4.56 8.47
N LEU A 40 8.22 3.43 7.78
CA LEU A 40 7.02 2.62 7.89
C LEU A 40 7.22 1.60 9.01
N ASP A 41 6.41 1.69 10.08
CA ASP A 41 6.55 0.87 11.29
C ASP A 41 5.52 -0.27 11.35
N GLY A 42 5.94 -1.46 10.92
CA GLY A 42 5.21 -2.72 11.03
C GLY A 42 4.44 -3.14 9.78
N LEU A 43 4.39 -4.46 9.53
CA LEU A 43 3.62 -5.05 8.41
C LEU A 43 2.13 -4.75 8.48
N THR A 44 1.54 -4.64 9.67
CA THR A 44 0.13 -4.24 9.81
C THR A 44 -0.08 -2.84 9.23
N LYS A 45 0.81 -1.89 9.50
CA LYS A 45 0.69 -0.54 8.95
C LYS A 45 0.87 -0.55 7.43
N LEU A 46 1.83 -1.32 6.91
CA LEU A 46 1.99 -1.51 5.47
C LEU A 46 0.71 -2.04 4.84
N ALA A 47 0.17 -3.14 5.37
CA ALA A 47 -1.01 -3.78 4.81
C ALA A 47 -2.25 -2.88 4.83
N LYS A 48 -2.41 -2.03 5.86
CA LYS A 48 -3.56 -1.12 5.94
C LYS A 48 -3.41 0.10 5.05
N LEU A 49 -2.21 0.67 4.94
CA LEU A 49 -1.99 1.79 4.02
C LEU A 49 -2.01 1.33 2.55
N ASP A 50 -1.45 0.17 2.23
CA ASP A 50 -1.50 -0.38 0.86
C ASP A 50 -2.93 -0.81 0.48
N PHE A 51 -3.76 -1.22 1.45
CA PHE A 51 -5.20 -1.37 1.22
C PHE A 51 -5.84 -0.04 0.80
N LEU A 52 -5.65 1.04 1.56
CA LEU A 52 -6.23 2.35 1.19
C LEU A 52 -5.65 2.89 -0.13
N LEU A 53 -4.42 2.52 -0.48
CA LEU A 53 -3.81 2.88 -1.76
C LEU A 53 -4.41 2.14 -2.95
N ARG A 54 -4.73 0.85 -2.77
CA ARG A 54 -5.38 0.03 -3.81
C ARG A 54 -6.88 0.29 -3.94
N TYR A 55 -7.53 0.72 -2.85
CA TYR A 55 -8.94 1.05 -2.78
C TYR A 55 -9.11 2.55 -2.44
N PRO A 56 -8.69 3.45 -3.34
CA PRO A 56 -8.56 4.89 -3.02
C PRO A 56 -9.91 5.54 -2.69
N ALA A 57 -11.02 5.07 -3.28
CA ALA A 57 -12.37 5.58 -2.98
C ALA A 57 -12.80 5.29 -1.52
N LEU A 58 -12.22 4.28 -0.86
CA LEU A 58 -12.50 3.95 0.54
C LEU A 58 -11.59 4.72 1.52
N ALA A 59 -10.56 5.40 1.03
CA ALA A 59 -9.59 6.08 1.90
C ALA A 59 -10.18 7.24 2.72
N PRO A 60 -11.04 8.12 2.15
CA PRO A 60 -11.70 9.20 2.88
C PRO A 60 -12.60 8.70 4.02
N ASP A 61 -13.29 7.57 3.83
CA ASP A 61 -14.14 6.98 4.87
C ASP A 61 -13.32 6.55 6.10
N VAL A 62 -12.07 6.15 5.90
CA VAL A 62 -11.18 5.65 6.94
C VAL A 62 -10.31 6.74 7.57
N LEU A 63 -9.85 7.70 6.76
CA LEU A 63 -8.89 8.73 7.17
C LEU A 63 -9.57 10.10 7.25
N ASP A 64 -9.95 10.53 8.46
CA ASP A 64 -10.67 11.81 8.67
C ASP A 64 -9.99 13.06 8.10
N ARG A 65 -8.67 12.99 7.88
CA ARG A 65 -7.86 14.11 7.35
C ARG A 65 -7.75 14.09 5.82
N LEU A 66 -8.42 13.16 5.15
CA LEU A 66 -8.41 13.01 3.71
C LEU A 66 -9.79 13.36 3.15
N ASP A 67 -9.86 14.43 2.37
CA ASP A 67 -11.10 14.81 1.68
C ASP A 67 -11.37 13.83 0.53
N ALA A 68 -12.64 13.46 0.33
CA ALA A 68 -13.05 12.64 -0.80
C ALA A 68 -12.85 13.32 -2.16
N LEU A 69 -12.74 14.65 -2.16
CA LEU A 69 -12.43 15.48 -3.32
C LEU A 69 -10.94 15.81 -3.45
N ASP A 70 -10.05 15.21 -2.64
CA ASP A 70 -8.61 15.41 -2.79
C ASP A 70 -8.16 14.93 -4.19
N PRO A 71 -7.69 15.84 -5.08
CA PRO A 71 -7.39 15.50 -6.46
C PRO A 71 -6.27 14.46 -6.59
N ARG A 72 -5.42 14.31 -5.56
CA ARG A 72 -4.36 13.31 -5.52
C ARG A 72 -4.89 11.89 -5.41
N LEU A 73 -6.18 11.71 -5.11
CA LEU A 73 -6.81 10.39 -5.13
C LEU A 73 -7.12 9.91 -6.55
N HIS A 74 -7.12 10.80 -7.55
CA HIS A 74 -7.38 10.44 -8.96
C HIS A 74 -8.61 9.54 -9.10
N LEU A 75 -9.73 9.94 -8.48
CA LEU A 75 -10.98 9.17 -8.49
C LEU A 75 -11.86 9.63 -9.64
N ASP A 76 -12.35 8.68 -10.43
CA ASP A 76 -13.39 8.93 -11.42
C ASP A 76 -14.79 8.52 -10.90
N ILE A 77 -15.81 8.66 -11.75
CA ILE A 77 -17.19 8.30 -11.41
C ILE A 77 -17.32 6.78 -11.17
N GLU A 78 -16.55 5.97 -11.89
CA GLU A 78 -16.57 4.53 -11.73
C GLU A 78 -15.99 4.13 -10.36
N ASP A 79 -14.87 4.71 -9.95
CA ASP A 79 -14.26 4.47 -8.64
C ASP A 79 -15.24 4.78 -7.50
N LEU A 80 -15.99 5.87 -7.63
CA LEU A 80 -16.96 6.30 -6.61
C LEU A 80 -18.20 5.38 -6.57
N THR A 81 -18.64 4.87 -7.73
CA THR A 81 -19.82 4.00 -7.81
C THR A 81 -19.51 2.53 -7.51
N ARG A 82 -18.27 2.10 -7.75
CA ARG A 82 -17.78 0.73 -7.54
C ARG A 82 -16.43 0.75 -6.80
N PRO A 83 -16.39 1.18 -5.52
CA PRO A 83 -15.14 1.45 -4.78
C PRO A 83 -14.25 0.23 -4.53
N THR A 84 -14.76 -0.98 -4.80
CA THR A 84 -14.05 -2.25 -4.68
C THR A 84 -13.63 -2.86 -6.02
N ASN A 85 -14.01 -2.25 -7.15
CA ASN A 85 -13.57 -2.64 -8.48
C ASN A 85 -12.20 -2.02 -8.80
N VAL A 86 -11.14 -2.67 -8.34
CA VAL A 86 -9.77 -2.14 -8.40
C VAL A 86 -8.84 -3.08 -9.16
N GLU A 87 -7.76 -2.53 -9.73
CA GLU A 87 -6.76 -3.26 -10.54
C GLU A 87 -6.14 -4.46 -9.78
N ALA A 88 -5.80 -4.28 -8.49
CA ALA A 88 -5.04 -5.24 -7.70
C ALA A 88 -5.72 -5.58 -6.37
N PRO A 89 -6.85 -6.32 -6.38
CA PRO A 89 -7.66 -6.52 -5.19
C PRO A 89 -6.96 -7.38 -4.14
N MET A 90 -7.32 -7.19 -2.87
CA MET A 90 -6.75 -7.89 -1.73
C MET A 90 -7.67 -8.98 -1.20
N THR A 91 -7.08 -9.97 -0.52
CA THR A 91 -7.82 -11.04 0.15
C THR A 91 -8.13 -10.65 1.59
N ARG A 92 -9.37 -10.88 2.02
CA ARG A 92 -9.80 -10.68 3.40
C ARG A 92 -9.33 -11.85 4.28
N TYR A 93 -8.40 -11.63 5.20
CA TYR A 93 -8.01 -12.61 6.24
C TYR A 93 -8.48 -12.19 7.63
N LYS A 94 -8.34 -13.03 8.66
CA LYS A 94 -8.83 -12.78 10.05
C LYS A 94 -8.53 -11.36 10.59
N TYR A 95 -7.40 -10.76 10.22
CA TYR A 95 -6.97 -9.44 10.68
C TYR A 95 -7.12 -8.32 9.60
N GLY A 96 -7.97 -8.55 8.60
CA GLY A 96 -8.44 -7.58 7.61
C GLY A 96 -7.89 -7.87 6.21
N PRO A 97 -7.89 -6.89 5.30
CA PRO A 97 -7.24 -7.03 4.01
C PRO A 97 -5.75 -7.35 4.21
N TRP A 98 -5.26 -8.32 3.44
CA TRP A 98 -3.86 -8.75 3.43
C TRP A 98 -3.44 -9.17 2.02
N ASP A 99 -2.14 -9.07 1.77
CA ASP A 99 -1.48 -9.59 0.58
C ASP A 99 -0.32 -10.48 1.03
N ASP A 100 -0.36 -11.76 0.66
CA ASP A 100 0.65 -12.75 1.06
C ASP A 100 2.03 -12.45 0.45
N ARG A 101 2.10 -11.61 -0.59
CA ARG A 101 3.34 -11.25 -1.29
C ARG A 101 4.19 -10.24 -0.53
N TYR A 102 3.73 -9.63 0.57
CA TYR A 102 4.49 -8.57 1.26
C TYR A 102 5.90 -8.98 1.67
N TYR A 103 6.11 -10.21 2.14
CA TYR A 103 7.45 -10.69 2.51
C TYR A 103 8.38 -10.79 1.31
N ALA A 104 7.88 -11.30 0.17
CA ALA A 104 8.66 -11.38 -1.06
C ALA A 104 8.95 -9.99 -1.63
N VAL A 105 7.97 -9.09 -1.64
CA VAL A 105 8.10 -7.71 -2.11
C VAL A 105 9.12 -6.93 -1.27
N LEU A 106 9.00 -6.96 0.06
CA LEU A 106 9.96 -6.29 0.94
C LEU A 106 11.35 -6.93 0.84
N GLY A 107 11.44 -8.26 0.82
CA GLY A 107 12.69 -8.97 0.65
C GLY A 107 13.42 -8.58 -0.64
N ALA A 108 12.68 -8.46 -1.74
CA ALA A 108 13.23 -8.08 -3.04
C ALA A 108 13.68 -6.60 -3.07
N LEU A 109 12.91 -5.68 -2.46
CA LEU A 109 13.29 -4.27 -2.36
C LEU A 109 14.50 -4.05 -1.44
N ILE A 110 14.61 -4.81 -0.35
CA ILE A 110 15.74 -4.76 0.58
C ILE A 110 16.98 -5.39 -0.06
N GLY A 111 16.83 -6.55 -0.70
CA GLY A 111 17.92 -7.25 -1.40
C GLY A 111 18.54 -6.41 -2.53
N ARG A 112 17.75 -5.55 -3.17
CA ARG A 112 18.22 -4.57 -4.18
C ARG A 112 18.74 -3.26 -3.57
N GLY A 113 18.76 -3.13 -2.26
CA GLY A 113 19.23 -1.92 -1.57
C GLY A 113 18.34 -0.70 -1.76
N LEU A 114 17.06 -0.88 -2.12
CA LEU A 114 16.09 0.21 -2.29
C LEU A 114 15.41 0.56 -0.96
N LEU A 115 15.13 -0.45 -0.15
CA LEU A 115 14.69 -0.29 1.24
C LEU A 115 15.76 -0.83 2.20
N ARG A 116 15.70 -0.41 3.46
CA ARG A 116 16.49 -0.99 4.55
C ARG A 116 15.64 -1.18 5.79
N TYR A 117 16.00 -2.15 6.61
CA TYR A 117 15.50 -2.24 7.98
C TYR A 117 16.00 -1.04 8.81
N THR A 118 15.17 -0.58 9.73
CA THR A 118 15.52 0.46 10.70
C THR A 118 15.01 0.08 12.09
N ALA A 119 15.43 0.83 13.11
CA ALA A 119 15.01 0.61 14.48
C ALA A 119 13.48 0.61 14.59
N ALA A 120 12.93 -0.50 15.06
CA ALA A 120 11.50 -0.70 15.26
C ALA A 120 11.19 -0.83 16.75
N ARG A 121 9.91 -0.71 17.10
CA ARG A 121 9.43 -1.14 18.41
C ARG A 121 9.62 -2.66 18.58
N LYS A 122 9.78 -3.12 19.83
CA LYS A 122 10.01 -4.54 20.16
C LYS A 122 8.97 -5.43 19.48
N GLY A 123 9.44 -6.46 18.76
CA GLY A 123 8.56 -7.40 18.03
C GLY A 123 7.95 -6.85 16.73
N SER A 124 8.44 -5.73 16.21
CA SER A 124 8.01 -5.17 14.92
C SER A 124 9.17 -5.04 13.93
N VAL A 125 8.82 -4.86 12.68
CA VAL A 125 9.74 -4.60 11.57
C VAL A 125 9.45 -3.20 11.06
N ALA A 126 10.47 -2.34 11.01
CA ALA A 126 10.35 -1.03 10.41
C ALA A 126 11.27 -0.93 9.20
N VAL A 127 10.78 -0.29 8.15
CA VAL A 127 11.53 -0.08 6.90
C VAL A 127 11.55 1.40 6.52
N ALA A 128 12.63 1.81 5.87
CA ALA A 128 12.79 3.15 5.31
C ALA A 128 13.51 3.08 3.95
N PRO A 129 13.24 4.00 3.02
CA PRO A 129 13.94 4.01 1.73
C PRO A 129 15.40 4.40 1.91
N THR A 130 16.28 3.77 1.14
CA THR A 130 17.69 4.20 0.99
C THR A 130 17.77 5.44 0.09
N ALA A 131 18.97 5.99 -0.09
CA ALA A 131 19.17 7.04 -1.08
C ALA A 131 18.84 6.54 -2.51
N ALA A 132 19.19 5.29 -2.83
CA ALA A 132 18.85 4.67 -4.11
C ALA A 132 17.33 4.47 -4.26
N GLY A 133 16.66 3.98 -3.21
CA GLY A 133 15.21 3.83 -3.19
C GLY A 133 14.47 5.15 -3.38
N ARG A 134 14.92 6.23 -2.70
CA ARG A 134 14.34 7.56 -2.88
C ARG A 134 14.51 8.07 -4.32
N ARG A 135 15.70 7.93 -4.90
CA ARG A 135 15.93 8.34 -6.30
C ARG A 135 15.03 7.58 -7.26
N LEU A 136 14.93 6.26 -7.12
CA LEU A 136 14.06 5.44 -7.97
C LEU A 136 12.58 5.81 -7.78
N ALA A 137 12.14 5.99 -6.54
CA ALA A 137 10.78 6.44 -6.26
C ALA A 137 10.47 7.80 -6.91
N SER A 138 11.41 8.75 -6.88
CA SER A 138 11.26 10.03 -7.59
C SER A 138 11.21 9.87 -9.10
N GLN A 139 12.00 8.96 -9.68
CA GLN A 139 11.96 8.68 -11.12
C GLN A 139 10.63 8.03 -11.54
N LEU A 140 10.13 7.08 -10.74
CA LEU A 140 8.82 6.47 -10.95
C LEU A 140 7.72 7.52 -10.87
N ALA A 141 7.69 8.33 -9.82
CA ALA A 141 6.68 9.37 -9.61
C ALA A 141 6.65 10.42 -10.74
N ALA A 142 7.76 10.63 -11.45
CA ALA A 142 7.83 11.54 -12.59
C ALA A 142 7.33 10.93 -13.91
N GLY A 143 7.07 9.61 -13.94
CA GLY A 143 6.54 8.93 -15.12
C GLY A 143 5.02 8.76 -15.04
N ASP A 144 4.35 8.94 -16.19
CA ASP A 144 2.88 8.91 -16.29
C ASP A 144 2.25 7.64 -15.70
N GLN A 145 2.91 6.49 -15.84
CA GLN A 145 2.42 5.19 -15.34
C GLN A 145 2.30 5.11 -13.81
N TRP A 146 3.05 5.94 -13.07
CA TRP A 146 3.17 5.85 -11.61
C TRP A 146 2.82 7.15 -10.90
N ALA A 147 2.57 8.23 -11.63
CA ALA A 147 2.22 9.53 -11.08
C ALA A 147 0.99 9.45 -10.17
N GLU A 148 -0.09 8.80 -10.63
CA GLU A 148 -1.31 8.65 -9.81
C GLU A 148 -1.08 7.88 -8.52
N VAL A 149 -0.33 6.77 -8.58
CA VAL A 149 0.01 5.96 -7.40
C VAL A 149 0.90 6.74 -6.44
N ALA A 150 1.81 7.58 -6.97
CA ALA A 150 2.68 8.42 -6.16
C ALA A 150 1.87 9.50 -5.42
N ASP A 151 0.95 10.18 -6.11
CA ASP A 151 0.06 11.19 -5.51
C ASP A 151 -0.85 10.59 -4.44
N ARG A 152 -1.50 9.46 -4.75
CA ARG A 152 -2.32 8.69 -3.78
C ARG A 152 -1.48 8.31 -2.55
N SER A 153 -0.25 7.84 -2.77
CA SER A 153 0.66 7.47 -1.67
C SER A 153 0.98 8.66 -0.76
N GLN A 154 1.16 9.86 -1.32
CA GLN A 154 1.40 11.08 -0.55
C GLN A 154 0.16 11.47 0.27
N ALA A 155 -1.01 11.52 -0.35
CA ALA A 155 -2.27 11.86 0.32
C ALA A 155 -2.56 10.91 1.50
N ILE A 156 -2.41 9.60 1.28
CA ILE A 156 -2.59 8.58 2.32
C ILE A 156 -1.53 8.69 3.42
N ALA A 157 -0.27 8.95 3.06
CA ALA A 157 0.79 9.14 4.04
C ALA A 157 0.51 10.35 4.94
N GLU A 158 0.17 11.50 4.37
CA GLU A 158 -0.15 12.71 5.13
C GLU A 158 -1.38 12.54 6.02
N ALA A 159 -2.46 11.98 5.49
CA ALA A 159 -3.70 11.78 6.24
C ALA A 159 -3.55 10.75 7.37
N SER A 160 -2.64 9.77 7.22
CA SER A 160 -2.35 8.74 8.23
C SER A 160 -1.27 9.12 9.26
N ALA A 161 -0.83 10.39 9.27
CA ALA A 161 0.20 10.89 10.17
C ALA A 161 -0.15 10.62 11.65
N ASN A 162 0.85 10.11 12.40
CA ASN A 162 0.77 9.70 13.80
C ASN A 162 -0.11 8.47 14.10
N MET A 163 -0.68 7.80 13.08
CA MET A 163 -1.51 6.61 13.30
C MET A 163 -0.65 5.34 13.35
N THR A 164 -0.95 4.44 14.28
CA THR A 164 -0.32 3.11 14.32
C THR A 164 -1.02 2.15 13.38
N GLY A 165 -0.37 1.04 13.01
CA GLY A 165 -1.03 -0.03 12.24
C GLY A 165 -2.27 -0.60 12.94
N ASN A 166 -2.30 -0.63 14.27
CA ASN A 166 -3.49 -1.05 15.02
C ASN A 166 -4.61 -0.02 14.94
N ALA A 167 -4.30 1.27 15.10
CA ALA A 167 -5.28 2.34 14.96
C ALA A 167 -5.94 2.33 13.57
N LEU A 168 -5.14 2.16 12.50
CA LEU A 168 -5.65 2.02 11.14
C LEU A 168 -6.53 0.77 10.97
N LYS A 169 -6.09 -0.37 11.50
CA LYS A 169 -6.88 -1.61 11.50
C LYS A 169 -8.23 -1.39 12.20
N ASP A 170 -8.24 -0.80 13.39
CA ASP A 170 -9.46 -0.60 14.17
C ASP A 170 -10.43 0.40 13.50
N LEU A 171 -9.91 1.39 12.76
CA LEU A 171 -10.74 2.29 11.96
C LEU A 171 -11.34 1.59 10.74
N ILE A 172 -10.54 0.83 9.98
CA ILE A 172 -11.02 0.06 8.83
C ILE A 172 -12.15 -0.89 9.26
N TYR A 173 -11.96 -1.65 10.35
CA TYR A 173 -12.97 -2.58 10.84
C TYR A 173 -14.26 -1.92 11.28
N ARG A 174 -14.16 -0.71 11.84
CA ARG A 174 -15.33 0.01 12.38
C ARG A 174 -16.10 0.72 11.29
N ARG A 175 -15.39 1.39 10.37
CA ARG A 175 -16.00 2.28 9.38
C ARG A 175 -16.36 1.58 8.08
N LEU A 176 -15.65 0.51 7.75
CA LEU A 176 -15.95 -0.36 6.62
C LEU A 176 -16.52 -1.70 7.13
N ALA A 177 -17.32 -1.67 8.19
CA ALA A 177 -17.83 -2.87 8.86
C ALA A 177 -18.57 -3.78 7.88
N ASP A 178 -19.47 -3.23 7.06
CA ASP A 178 -20.23 -3.96 6.05
C ASP A 178 -19.31 -4.62 5.00
N LEU A 179 -18.24 -3.94 4.61
CA LEU A 179 -17.24 -4.50 3.70
C LEU A 179 -16.37 -5.59 4.36
N MET A 180 -16.15 -5.49 5.66
CA MET A 180 -15.33 -6.44 6.43
C MET A 180 -16.14 -7.64 6.93
N ASP A 181 -17.47 -7.54 6.94
CA ASP A 181 -18.43 -8.62 7.21
C ASP A 181 -18.59 -9.53 5.98
N ARG A 182 -17.46 -10.08 5.55
CA ARG A 182 -17.37 -11.00 4.41
C ARG A 182 -16.57 -12.23 4.83
N PRO A 183 -16.84 -13.40 4.20
CA PRO A 183 -16.12 -14.63 4.51
C PRO A 183 -14.60 -14.44 4.41
N HIS A 184 -13.88 -15.07 5.33
CA HIS A 184 -12.42 -15.09 5.27
C HIS A 184 -11.94 -15.82 4.01
N ARG A 185 -10.74 -15.43 3.55
CA ARG A 185 -10.05 -15.97 2.37
C ARG A 185 -10.78 -15.71 1.05
N GLN A 186 -11.56 -14.64 0.98
CA GLN A 186 -12.17 -14.15 -0.25
C GLN A 186 -11.55 -12.83 -0.71
N VAL A 187 -11.50 -12.63 -2.03
CA VAL A 187 -11.06 -11.39 -2.65
C VAL A 187 -12.10 -10.30 -2.38
N ILE A 188 -11.65 -9.11 -2.01
CA ILE A 188 -12.50 -7.94 -1.83
C ILE A 188 -12.78 -7.34 -3.21
N ARG A 189 -14.02 -7.54 -3.68
CA ARG A 189 -14.61 -6.97 -4.89
C ARG A 189 -16.00 -6.43 -4.63
#